data_AF-A0A524D3G5-F1
#
_entry.id   AF-A0A524D3G5-F1
#
_cell.length_a   1.000
_cell.length_b   1.000
_cell.length_c   1.000
_cell.angle_alpha   90.00
_cell.angle_beta   90.00
_cell.angle_gamma   90.00
#
_symmetry.space_group_name_H-M   'P 1'
#
loop_
_entity.id
_entity.type
_entity.pdbx_description
1 polymer ?
#
loop_
_entity_poly.entity_id
_entity_poly.type
_entity_poly.pdbx_seq_one_letter_code
_entity_poly.pdbx_strand_id
1 'polypeptide(L)'
;MEGELEEGMEGELEEGMEGELEEGMEGELEEGMEGELEEGEETEEERKAREEREMHDLHRNQIEAALYAAGRAIDIEELSSKLNIKKSEVEELVTELAFDYLERSTALVIAKVGERFQMQVKSEYTEDVSSFASGGAIAEKYLRTLTIIALKQPILKSTLVKIRGSGAYEHVKYLEENELVGSVKKGRTSELTTTDRYAEMFGLPKDKDQMKRVMIAQLGIDESDNKEEIEDEPDEEDYPEDQEYPENQDYQE
;
A
#
# COMPACT_ATOMS: atom_id res chain seq x y z
N MET A 1 34.25 -29.46 -46.68
CA MET A 1 35.17 -28.84 -45.71
C MET A 1 34.60 -29.21 -44.35
N GLU A 2 35.00 -30.35 -43.77
CA GLU A 2 36.28 -30.52 -43.05
C GLU A 2 36.40 -29.42 -41.98
N GLY A 3 36.49 -29.67 -40.67
CA GLY A 3 36.78 -30.88 -39.91
C GLY A 3 37.56 -30.46 -38.66
N GLU A 4 37.16 -31.02 -37.50
CA GLU A 4 38.01 -31.38 -36.34
C GLU A 4 38.55 -30.26 -35.40
N LEU A 5 38.29 -30.31 -34.08
CA LEU A 5 39.15 -30.81 -32.95
C LEU A 5 40.44 -29.95 -32.79
N GLU A 6 41.01 -29.61 -31.64
CA GLU A 6 40.90 -29.99 -30.23
C GLU A 6 41.77 -28.99 -29.41
N GLU A 7 41.68 -29.12 -28.08
CA GLU A 7 42.50 -28.62 -26.96
C GLU A 7 43.98 -28.18 -27.20
N GLY A 8 44.46 -27.28 -26.33
CA GLY A 8 45.70 -27.55 -25.59
C GLY A 8 46.73 -26.42 -25.41
N MET A 9 47.29 -26.40 -24.19
CA MET A 9 48.65 -26.00 -23.77
C MET A 9 48.94 -24.58 -23.23
N GLU A 10 48.96 -24.56 -21.88
CA GLU A 10 49.92 -23.98 -20.93
C GLU A 10 51.28 -23.48 -21.46
N GLY A 11 51.84 -22.47 -20.77
CA GLY A 11 53.29 -22.19 -20.81
C GLY A 11 53.66 -20.82 -20.22
N GLU A 12 54.31 -20.85 -19.06
CA GLU A 12 54.72 -19.74 -18.20
C GLU A 12 56.27 -19.59 -18.19
N LEU A 13 56.80 -18.40 -17.83
CA LEU A 13 58.19 -18.05 -17.39
C LEU A 13 59.26 -17.86 -18.50
N GLU A 14 60.20 -16.90 -18.47
CA GLU A 14 61.17 -16.41 -17.44
C GLU A 14 61.61 -14.94 -17.75
N GLU A 15 61.66 -14.03 -16.76
CA GLU A 15 62.84 -13.52 -16.01
C GLU A 15 63.83 -12.53 -16.71
N GLY A 16 63.87 -11.29 -16.18
CA GLY A 16 65.11 -10.66 -15.68
C GLY A 16 65.92 -9.72 -16.58
N MET A 17 65.88 -8.40 -16.30
CA MET A 17 67.10 -7.59 -16.15
C MET A 17 66.84 -6.25 -15.43
N GLU A 18 67.69 -5.95 -14.45
CA GLU A 18 67.70 -4.81 -13.53
C GLU A 18 68.37 -3.54 -14.10
N GLY A 19 68.08 -2.38 -13.48
CA GLY A 19 68.87 -1.13 -13.51
C GLY A 19 68.49 -0.15 -14.64
N GLU A 20 68.39 1.16 -14.47
CA GLU A 20 68.91 2.11 -13.47
C GLU A 20 67.98 3.34 -13.38
N LEU A 21 67.98 4.01 -12.23
CA LEU A 21 67.37 5.33 -12.01
C LEU A 21 68.31 6.41 -12.54
N GLU A 22 67.79 7.35 -13.35
CA GLU A 22 68.40 8.67 -13.51
C GLU A 22 67.39 9.75 -13.13
N GLU A 23 67.73 10.48 -12.06
CA GLU A 23 67.09 11.71 -11.61
C GLU A 23 67.37 12.86 -12.60
N GLY A 24 66.38 13.72 -12.80
CA GLY A 24 66.64 15.12 -13.15
C GLY A 24 65.99 15.61 -14.44
N MET A 25 64.73 16.03 -14.36
CA MET A 25 64.29 17.23 -15.08
C MET A 25 63.06 17.82 -14.38
N GLU A 26 63.32 18.71 -13.42
CA GLU A 26 62.37 19.75 -13.03
C GLU A 26 62.17 20.65 -14.27
N GLY A 27 60.94 20.69 -14.79
CA GLY A 27 60.58 21.45 -15.97
C GLY A 27 59.10 21.76 -15.96
N GLU A 28 58.78 22.89 -15.31
CA GLU A 28 57.66 23.79 -15.61
C GLU A 28 56.25 23.19 -15.53
N LEU A 29 55.61 23.44 -14.39
CA LEU A 29 54.16 23.59 -14.30
C LEU A 29 53.76 24.69 -15.30
N GLU A 30 53.18 24.33 -16.44
CA GLU A 30 52.38 25.27 -17.23
C GLU A 30 51.14 25.64 -16.40
N GLU A 31 51.30 26.68 -15.57
CA GLU A 31 50.22 27.57 -15.14
C GLU A 31 49.65 28.22 -16.42
N GLY A 32 48.62 27.60 -17.00
CA GLY A 32 48.13 28.08 -18.28
C GLY A 32 46.90 27.37 -18.83
N MET A 33 45.98 26.94 -17.97
CA MET A 33 44.62 26.64 -18.43
C MET A 33 43.60 26.91 -17.33
N GLU A 34 43.58 28.15 -16.85
CA GLU A 34 42.30 28.77 -16.51
C GLU A 34 41.54 28.92 -17.83
N GLY A 35 40.89 27.82 -18.25
CA GLY A 35 39.76 27.94 -19.14
C GLY A 35 38.74 28.75 -18.36
N GLU A 36 38.68 30.05 -18.62
CA GLU A 36 37.50 30.86 -18.36
C GLU A 36 36.34 30.06 -18.94
N LEU A 37 35.58 29.40 -18.06
CA LEU A 37 34.22 29.03 -18.37
C LEU A 37 33.54 30.38 -18.57
N GLU A 38 33.51 30.86 -19.81
CA GLU A 38 32.57 31.88 -20.22
C GLU A 38 31.19 31.31 -19.86
N GLU A 39 30.68 31.68 -18.69
CA GLU A 39 29.26 31.61 -18.38
C GLU A 39 28.59 32.49 -19.44
N GLY A 40 28.25 31.89 -20.57
CA GLY A 40 27.45 32.55 -21.59
C GLY A 40 26.19 33.08 -20.90
N GLU A 41 25.93 34.38 -21.04
CA GLU A 41 24.73 35.00 -20.48
C GLU A 41 23.50 34.19 -20.94
N GLU A 42 22.84 33.49 -20.01
CA GLU A 42 21.62 32.71 -20.28
C GLU A 42 20.60 33.62 -20.97
N THR A 43 20.11 33.19 -22.13
CA THR A 43 19.13 33.99 -22.86
C THR A 43 17.82 34.07 -22.07
N GLU A 44 17.05 35.14 -22.26
CA GLU A 44 15.75 35.28 -21.59
C GLU A 44 14.78 34.12 -21.93
N GLU A 45 14.94 33.51 -23.11
CA GLU A 45 14.17 32.33 -23.52
C GLU A 45 14.59 31.07 -22.76
N GLU A 46 15.89 30.82 -22.61
CA GLU A 46 16.42 29.68 -21.83
C GLU A 46 16.00 29.78 -20.36
N ARG A 47 16.11 30.98 -19.79
CA ARG A 47 15.70 31.25 -18.40
C ARG A 47 14.21 30.96 -18.19
N LYS A 48 13.34 31.41 -19.10
CA LYS A 48 11.88 31.15 -19.02
C LYS A 48 11.56 29.67 -19.14
N ALA A 49 12.17 28.97 -20.11
CA ALA A 49 11.94 27.53 -20.29
C ALA A 49 12.39 26.72 -19.06
N ARG A 50 13.48 27.16 -18.41
CA ARG A 50 13.96 26.56 -17.17
C ARG A 50 12.98 26.80 -16.01
N GLU A 51 12.51 28.04 -15.83
CA GLU A 51 11.52 28.38 -14.79
C GLU A 51 10.21 27.59 -14.95
N GLU A 52 9.74 27.39 -16.19
CA GLU A 52 8.55 26.59 -16.48
C GLU A 52 8.75 25.11 -16.13
N ARG A 53 9.92 24.53 -16.44
CA ARG A 53 10.26 23.15 -16.06
C ARG A 53 10.36 22.97 -14.55
N GLU A 54 11.03 23.89 -13.85
CA GLU A 54 11.15 23.84 -12.39
C GLU A 54 9.77 23.92 -11.71
N MET A 55 8.88 24.78 -12.22
CA MET A 55 7.49 24.86 -11.77
C MET A 55 6.70 23.57 -12.03
N HIS A 56 6.85 23.00 -13.22
CA HIS A 56 6.21 21.73 -13.59
C HIS A 56 6.63 20.60 -12.64
N ASP A 57 7.93 20.44 -12.41
CA ASP A 57 8.49 19.43 -11.52
C ASP A 57 8.05 19.63 -10.07
N LEU A 58 7.97 20.89 -9.61
CA LEU A 58 7.46 21.22 -8.29
C LEU A 58 6.00 20.77 -8.12
N HIS A 59 5.13 21.12 -9.06
CA HIS A 59 3.72 20.74 -9.03
C HIS A 59 3.53 19.23 -9.11
N ARG A 60 4.29 18.56 -9.99
CA ARG A 60 4.31 17.11 -10.12
C ARG A 60 4.66 16.44 -8.78
N ASN A 61 5.73 16.88 -8.14
CA ASN A 61 6.18 16.34 -6.85
C ASN A 61 5.18 16.63 -5.71
N GLN A 62 4.51 17.80 -5.73
CA GLN A 62 3.46 18.13 -4.76
C GLN A 62 2.24 17.21 -4.90
N ILE A 63 1.83 16.90 -6.12
CA ILE A 63 0.73 15.97 -6.40
C ILE A 63 1.09 14.55 -5.93
N GLU A 64 2.29 14.09 -6.26
CA GLU A 64 2.80 12.79 -5.82
C GLU A 64 2.81 12.67 -4.29
N ALA A 65 3.35 13.69 -3.62
CA ALA A 65 3.38 13.76 -2.16
C ALA A 65 1.97 13.80 -1.55
N ALA A 66 1.02 14.51 -2.18
CA ALA A 66 -0.36 14.57 -1.72
C ALA A 66 -1.06 13.20 -1.83
N LEU A 67 -0.88 12.49 -2.95
CA LEU A 67 -1.43 11.15 -3.14
C LEU A 67 -0.87 10.14 -2.14
N TYR A 68 0.44 10.20 -1.88
CA TYR A 68 1.08 9.37 -0.86
C TYR A 68 0.55 9.69 0.54
N ALA A 69 0.55 10.97 0.93
CA ALA A 69 0.19 11.40 2.28
C ALA A 69 -1.30 11.18 2.60
N ALA A 70 -2.18 11.23 1.61
CA ALA A 70 -3.61 11.06 1.84
C ALA A 70 -4.00 9.63 2.22
N GLY A 71 -3.29 8.62 1.72
CA GLY A 71 -3.62 7.20 1.94
C GLY A 71 -5.00 6.76 1.45
N ARG A 72 -5.71 7.62 0.70
CA ARG A 72 -7.07 7.40 0.17
C ARG A 72 -7.20 7.97 -1.24
N ALA A 73 -8.28 7.62 -1.92
CA ALA A 73 -8.62 8.25 -3.20
C ALA A 73 -8.95 9.75 -3.03
N ILE A 74 -8.39 10.57 -3.93
CA ILE A 74 -8.55 12.03 -3.99
C ILE A 74 -9.06 12.42 -5.39
N ASP A 75 -9.98 13.38 -5.48
CA ASP A 75 -10.41 13.96 -6.77
C ASP A 75 -9.53 15.14 -7.20
N ILE A 76 -9.62 15.47 -8.49
CA ILE A 76 -8.89 16.59 -9.11
C ILE A 76 -9.23 17.92 -8.43
N GLU A 77 -10.50 18.12 -8.04
CA GLU A 77 -10.94 19.29 -7.27
C GLU A 77 -10.20 19.46 -5.96
N GLU A 78 -10.06 18.40 -5.17
CA GLU A 78 -9.35 18.44 -3.89
C GLU A 78 -7.86 18.72 -4.08
N LEU A 79 -7.20 18.07 -5.06
CA LEU A 79 -5.79 18.35 -5.40
C LEU A 79 -5.60 19.80 -5.86
N SER A 80 -6.41 20.25 -6.80
CA SER A 80 -6.35 21.62 -7.34
C SER A 80 -6.55 22.67 -6.26
N SER A 81 -7.55 22.49 -5.38
CA SER A 81 -7.86 23.46 -4.33
C SER A 81 -6.81 23.50 -3.21
N LYS A 82 -6.28 22.34 -2.78
CA LYS A 82 -5.30 22.28 -1.70
C LYS A 82 -3.89 22.67 -2.13
N LEU A 83 -3.51 22.33 -3.35
CA LEU A 83 -2.18 22.64 -3.89
C LEU A 83 -2.14 23.99 -4.62
N ASN A 84 -3.30 24.62 -4.85
CA ASN A 84 -3.44 25.85 -5.63
C ASN A 84 -2.88 25.73 -7.07
N ILE A 85 -3.10 24.55 -7.68
CA ILE A 85 -2.71 24.22 -9.05
C ILE A 85 -3.98 24.22 -9.92
N LYS A 86 -3.88 24.63 -11.18
CA LYS A 86 -5.03 24.63 -12.11
C LYS A 86 -5.51 23.20 -12.36
N LYS A 87 -6.83 22.97 -12.40
CA LYS A 87 -7.41 21.64 -12.64
C LYS A 87 -6.85 20.93 -13.87
N SER A 88 -6.74 21.64 -15.00
CA SER A 88 -6.21 21.08 -16.24
C SER A 88 -4.76 20.59 -16.10
N GLU A 89 -3.96 21.32 -15.33
CA GLU A 89 -2.56 20.97 -15.05
C GLU A 89 -2.48 19.79 -14.07
N VAL A 90 -3.37 19.73 -13.06
CA VAL A 90 -3.48 18.54 -12.19
C VAL A 90 -3.85 17.29 -12.99
N GLU A 91 -4.83 17.39 -13.90
CA GLU A 91 -5.25 16.26 -14.75
C GLU A 91 -4.10 15.73 -15.60
N GLU A 92 -3.31 16.63 -16.19
CA GLU A 92 -2.12 16.30 -16.98
C GLU A 92 -1.05 15.62 -16.11
N LEU A 93 -0.64 16.27 -15.01
CA LEU A 93 0.42 15.80 -14.13
C LEU A 93 0.08 14.48 -13.42
N VAL A 94 -1.17 14.29 -13.00
CA VAL A 94 -1.60 13.02 -12.40
C VAL A 94 -1.55 11.89 -13.41
N THR A 95 -1.92 12.17 -14.67
CA THR A 95 -1.88 11.19 -15.75
C THR A 95 -0.46 10.81 -16.10
N GLU A 96 0.43 11.81 -16.22
CA GLU A 96 1.87 11.61 -16.40
C GLU A 96 2.46 10.75 -15.29
N LEU A 97 2.23 11.12 -14.03
CA LEU A 97 2.67 10.35 -12.87
C LEU A 97 2.16 8.90 -12.90
N ALA A 98 0.90 8.68 -13.30
CA ALA A 98 0.36 7.34 -13.40
C ALA A 98 1.07 6.48 -14.45
N PHE A 99 1.42 7.06 -15.62
CA PHE A 99 2.21 6.38 -16.63
C PHE A 99 3.64 6.11 -16.16
N ASP A 100 4.30 7.09 -15.53
CA ASP A 100 5.65 6.93 -15.02
C ASP A 100 5.75 5.80 -13.99
N TYR A 101 4.78 5.72 -13.07
CA TYR A 101 4.72 4.64 -12.08
C TYR A 101 4.37 3.27 -12.70
N LEU A 102 3.67 3.25 -13.84
CA LEU A 102 3.36 2.03 -14.57
C LEU A 102 4.61 1.46 -15.28
N GLU A 103 5.41 2.31 -15.91
CA GLU A 103 6.62 1.90 -16.64
C GLU A 103 7.81 1.64 -15.71
N ARG A 104 7.85 2.30 -14.55
CA ARG A 104 8.93 2.13 -13.58
C ARG A 104 8.90 0.76 -12.92
N SER A 105 10.09 0.19 -12.73
CA SER A 105 10.30 -0.96 -11.83
C SER A 105 10.18 -0.52 -10.36
N THR A 106 8.94 -0.40 -9.88
CA THR A 106 8.58 -0.02 -8.50
C THR A 106 7.40 -0.87 -7.99
N ALA A 107 7.23 -0.94 -6.67
CA ALA A 107 6.12 -1.64 -6.01
C ALA A 107 4.84 -0.79 -5.90
N LEU A 108 4.89 0.48 -6.30
CA LEU A 108 3.78 1.44 -6.20
C LEU A 108 3.09 1.66 -7.55
N VAL A 109 1.82 2.08 -7.51
CA VAL A 109 1.03 2.49 -8.67
C VAL A 109 0.11 3.63 -8.28
N ILE A 110 -0.18 4.53 -9.21
CA ILE A 110 -1.26 5.51 -9.09
C ILE A 110 -2.46 4.97 -9.87
N ALA A 111 -3.48 4.54 -9.15
CA ALA A 111 -4.68 3.93 -9.74
C ALA A 111 -5.84 4.93 -9.80
N LYS A 112 -6.63 4.83 -10.88
CA LYS A 112 -7.89 5.55 -11.02
C LYS A 112 -9.04 4.71 -10.44
N VAL A 113 -9.76 5.25 -9.47
CA VAL A 113 -10.92 4.64 -8.79
C VAL A 113 -12.14 5.54 -9.03
N GLY A 114 -12.96 5.20 -10.02
CA GLY A 114 -14.00 6.12 -10.51
C GLY A 114 -13.37 7.37 -11.11
N GLU A 115 -13.74 8.56 -10.63
CA GLU A 115 -13.11 9.85 -11.02
C GLU A 115 -12.04 10.34 -10.03
N ARG A 116 -11.51 9.44 -9.20
CA ARG A 116 -10.49 9.75 -8.20
C ARG A 116 -9.20 9.00 -8.46
N PHE A 117 -8.11 9.48 -7.88
CA PHE A 117 -6.78 8.89 -7.97
C PHE A 117 -6.25 8.52 -6.59
N GLN A 118 -5.53 7.39 -6.51
CA GLN A 118 -4.94 6.89 -5.27
C GLN A 118 -3.57 6.28 -5.56
N MET A 119 -2.57 6.62 -4.75
CA MET A 119 -1.31 5.89 -4.72
C MET A 119 -1.47 4.64 -3.83
N GLN A 120 -1.09 3.47 -4.35
CA GLN A 120 -1.20 2.19 -3.65
C GLN A 120 -0.09 1.23 -4.04
N VAL A 121 0.07 0.15 -3.28
CA VAL A 121 0.97 -0.96 -3.62
C VAL A 121 0.37 -1.77 -4.79
N LYS A 122 1.21 -2.20 -5.73
CA LYS A 122 0.82 -3.09 -6.82
C LYS A 122 0.28 -4.41 -6.23
N SER A 123 -0.78 -4.92 -6.84
CA SER A 123 -1.50 -6.12 -6.35
C SER A 123 -0.61 -7.34 -6.17
N GLU A 124 0.48 -7.45 -6.95
CA GLU A 124 1.45 -8.54 -6.89
C GLU A 124 2.27 -8.59 -5.60
N TYR A 125 2.37 -7.48 -4.85
CA TYR A 125 3.11 -7.42 -3.57
C TYR A 125 2.20 -7.28 -2.35
N THR A 126 0.89 -7.11 -2.54
CA THR A 126 -0.05 -6.76 -1.46
C THR A 126 -0.07 -7.80 -0.34
N GLU A 127 -0.01 -9.09 -0.67
CA GLU A 127 0.00 -10.15 0.34
C GLU A 127 1.28 -10.11 1.19
N ASP A 128 2.44 -9.96 0.54
CA ASP A 128 3.75 -9.95 1.18
C ASP A 128 3.95 -8.78 2.15
N VAL A 129 3.37 -7.61 1.82
CA VAL A 129 3.57 -6.38 2.61
C VAL A 129 2.40 -6.04 3.54
N SER A 130 1.34 -6.86 3.54
CA SER A 130 0.10 -6.61 4.29
C SER A 130 0.33 -6.45 5.80
N SER A 131 1.33 -7.14 6.35
CA SER A 131 1.74 -7.09 7.76
C SER A 131 2.43 -5.78 8.17
N PHE A 132 2.94 -5.01 7.21
CA PHE A 132 3.63 -3.73 7.47
C PHE A 132 2.68 -2.52 7.46
N ALA A 133 1.48 -2.67 6.91
CA ALA A 133 0.50 -1.59 6.88
C ALA A 133 -0.03 -1.32 8.30
N SER A 134 0.18 -0.10 8.80
CA SER A 134 -0.46 0.36 10.04
C SER A 134 -1.96 0.49 9.81
N GLY A 135 -2.71 -0.54 10.22
CA GLY A 135 -4.14 -0.70 9.94
C GLY A 135 -4.47 -1.96 9.12
N GLY A 136 -3.50 -2.56 8.43
CA GLY A 136 -3.69 -3.75 7.59
C GLY A 136 -4.57 -3.46 6.37
N ALA A 137 -4.13 -3.88 5.18
CA ALA A 137 -5.09 -4.12 4.11
C ALA A 137 -5.95 -5.32 4.56
N ILE A 138 -7.12 -5.04 5.13
CA ILE A 138 -8.04 -6.10 5.57
C ILE A 138 -8.48 -6.85 4.32
N ALA A 139 -8.01 -8.10 4.19
CA ALA A 139 -8.39 -8.92 3.05
C ALA A 139 -9.92 -8.99 2.92
N GLU A 140 -10.43 -9.02 1.70
CA GLU A 140 -11.87 -8.90 1.41
C GLU A 140 -12.73 -9.91 2.20
N LYS A 141 -12.19 -11.11 2.46
CA LYS A 141 -12.85 -12.15 3.27
C LYS A 141 -13.15 -11.69 4.71
N TYR A 142 -12.21 -10.98 5.34
CA TYR A 142 -12.33 -10.40 6.68
C TYR A 142 -13.25 -9.18 6.66
N LEU A 143 -13.13 -8.32 5.64
CA LEU A 143 -13.97 -7.13 5.49
C LEU A 143 -15.45 -7.51 5.40
N ARG A 144 -15.80 -8.53 4.60
CA ARG A 144 -17.18 -9.03 4.52
C ARG A 144 -17.72 -9.47 5.89
N THR A 145 -16.92 -10.19 6.68
CA THR A 145 -17.31 -10.62 8.03
C THR A 145 -17.45 -9.42 8.98
N LEU A 146 -16.50 -8.47 8.92
CA LEU A 146 -16.52 -7.25 9.71
C LEU A 146 -17.77 -6.40 9.43
N THR A 147 -18.17 -6.28 8.16
CA THR A 147 -19.40 -5.57 7.76
C THR A 147 -20.65 -6.22 8.35
N ILE A 148 -20.74 -7.55 8.35
CA ILE A 148 -21.88 -8.26 8.98
C ILE A 148 -21.92 -7.95 10.47
N ILE A 149 -20.78 -8.00 11.17
CA ILE A 149 -20.69 -7.65 12.59
C ILE A 149 -21.12 -6.20 12.81
N ALA A 150 -20.60 -5.24 12.06
CA ALA A 150 -20.91 -3.82 12.23
C ALA A 150 -22.40 -3.49 12.00
N LEU A 151 -23.06 -4.17 11.05
CA LEU A 151 -24.48 -3.98 10.77
C LEU A 151 -25.38 -4.68 11.80
N LYS A 152 -25.02 -5.91 12.21
CA LYS A 152 -25.85 -6.74 13.10
C LYS A 152 -25.44 -6.68 14.58
N GLN A 153 -24.44 -5.87 14.96
CA GLN A 153 -24.01 -5.77 16.35
C GLN A 153 -25.10 -5.24 17.29
N PRO A 154 -25.15 -5.70 18.56
CA PRO A 154 -24.38 -6.84 19.08
C PRO A 154 -24.86 -8.18 18.47
N ILE A 155 -23.92 -9.04 18.04
CA ILE A 155 -24.23 -10.34 17.40
C ILE A 155 -23.47 -11.48 18.10
N LEU A 156 -24.12 -12.62 18.31
CA LEU A 156 -23.43 -13.80 18.84
C LEU A 156 -22.49 -14.41 17.79
N LYS A 157 -21.29 -14.85 18.21
CA LYS A 157 -20.31 -15.52 17.35
C LYS A 157 -20.90 -16.76 16.67
N SER A 158 -21.77 -17.50 17.36
CA SER A 158 -22.51 -18.64 16.80
C SER A 158 -23.46 -18.21 15.67
N THR A 159 -24.22 -17.14 15.86
CA THR A 159 -25.11 -16.58 14.82
C THR A 159 -24.31 -16.07 13.62
N LEU A 160 -23.17 -15.42 13.86
CA LEU A 160 -22.26 -15.00 12.77
C LEU A 160 -21.76 -16.20 11.96
N VAL A 161 -21.39 -17.30 12.62
CA VAL A 161 -20.97 -18.54 11.94
C VAL A 161 -22.12 -19.14 11.13
N LYS A 162 -23.37 -19.12 11.63
CA LYS A 162 -24.55 -19.55 10.85
C LYS A 162 -24.71 -18.71 9.56
N ILE A 163 -24.49 -17.40 9.63
CA ILE A 163 -24.63 -16.49 8.47
C ILE A 163 -23.47 -16.63 7.47
N ARG A 164 -22.23 -16.74 7.96
CA ARG A 164 -21.02 -16.60 7.13
C ARG A 164 -20.35 -17.94 6.80
N GLY A 165 -20.66 -19.01 7.53
CA GLY A 165 -20.01 -20.31 7.45
C GLY A 165 -18.82 -20.46 8.42
N SER A 166 -18.21 -21.65 8.42
CA SER A 166 -17.15 -22.06 9.36
C SER A 166 -15.91 -21.16 9.34
N GLY A 167 -15.59 -20.53 8.21
CA GLY A 167 -14.47 -19.56 8.12
C GLY A 167 -14.61 -18.36 9.05
N ALA A 168 -15.81 -18.07 9.56
CA ALA A 168 -16.04 -16.98 10.51
C ALA A 168 -15.22 -17.11 11.80
N TYR A 169 -14.85 -18.31 12.24
CA TYR A 169 -13.99 -18.48 13.42
C TYR A 169 -12.62 -17.85 13.24
N GLU A 170 -11.98 -18.13 12.11
CA GLU A 170 -10.67 -17.57 11.75
C GLU A 170 -10.77 -16.06 11.51
N HIS A 171 -11.83 -15.61 10.84
CA HIS A 171 -12.04 -14.19 10.62
C HIS A 171 -12.22 -13.41 11.93
N VAL A 172 -13.00 -13.93 12.89
CA VAL A 172 -13.19 -13.28 14.18
C VAL A 172 -11.87 -13.16 14.94
N LYS A 173 -11.05 -14.22 14.95
CA LYS A 173 -9.74 -14.21 15.58
C LYS A 173 -8.86 -13.10 14.99
N TYR A 174 -8.75 -13.02 13.67
CA TYR A 174 -8.00 -11.97 12.99
C TYR A 174 -8.52 -10.56 13.34
N LEU A 175 -9.85 -10.37 13.35
CA LEU A 175 -10.46 -9.06 13.64
C LEU A 175 -10.30 -8.65 15.11
N GLU A 176 -10.24 -9.60 16.05
CA GLU A 176 -9.93 -9.34 17.46
C GLU A 176 -8.44 -8.99 17.65
N GLU A 177 -7.53 -9.74 17.01
CA GLU A 177 -6.08 -9.48 17.06
C GLU A 177 -5.71 -8.10 16.49
N ASN A 178 -6.48 -7.62 15.52
CA ASN A 178 -6.34 -6.28 14.94
C ASN A 178 -7.17 -5.20 15.66
N GLU A 179 -7.78 -5.54 16.80
CA GLU A 179 -8.59 -4.65 17.64
C GLU A 179 -9.76 -3.97 16.90
N LEU A 180 -10.28 -4.58 15.83
CA LEU A 180 -11.43 -4.07 15.06
C LEU A 180 -12.76 -4.56 15.65
N VAL A 181 -12.73 -5.70 16.32
CA VAL A 181 -13.87 -6.32 17.00
C VAL A 181 -13.48 -6.64 18.45
N GLY A 182 -14.38 -6.35 19.38
CA GLY A 182 -14.31 -6.81 20.75
C GLY A 182 -15.35 -7.91 20.99
N SER A 183 -15.05 -8.81 21.92
CA SER A 183 -15.97 -9.87 22.33
C SER A 183 -16.22 -9.88 23.84
N VAL A 184 -17.47 -10.19 24.20
CA VAL A 184 -17.91 -10.37 25.59
C VAL A 184 -18.52 -11.76 25.73
N LYS A 185 -18.05 -12.55 26.70
CA LYS A 185 -18.55 -13.91 26.90
C LYS A 185 -20.03 -13.89 27.31
N LYS A 186 -20.86 -14.64 26.59
CA LYS A 186 -22.28 -14.90 26.91
C LYS A 186 -22.54 -16.41 26.86
N GLY A 187 -22.56 -17.03 28.05
CA GLY A 187 -22.74 -18.48 28.18
C GLY A 187 -21.63 -19.28 27.49
N ARG A 188 -22.02 -20.14 26.54
CA ARG A 188 -21.10 -20.98 25.74
C ARG A 188 -20.53 -20.28 24.51
N THR A 189 -20.96 -19.06 24.20
CA THR A 189 -20.51 -18.28 23.04
C THR A 189 -20.02 -16.89 23.46
N SER A 190 -19.62 -16.06 22.50
CA SER A 190 -19.29 -14.66 22.72
C SER A 190 -20.19 -13.75 21.89
N GLU A 191 -20.53 -12.59 22.45
CA GLU A 191 -21.19 -11.49 21.77
C GLU A 191 -20.13 -10.55 21.20
N LEU A 192 -20.25 -10.20 19.92
CA LEU A 192 -19.27 -9.43 19.15
C LEU A 192 -19.80 -8.03 18.89
N THR A 193 -18.91 -7.04 19.02
CA THR A 193 -19.17 -5.62 18.68
C THR A 193 -17.93 -4.98 18.06
N THR A 194 -18.11 -3.97 17.22
CA THR A 194 -17.00 -3.15 16.71
C THR A 194 -16.42 -2.27 17.81
N THR A 195 -15.13 -1.95 17.66
CA THR A 195 -14.38 -1.10 18.60
C THR A 195 -14.33 0.36 18.13
N ASP A 196 -13.77 1.23 18.96
CA ASP A 196 -13.45 2.61 18.58
C ASP A 196 -12.43 2.67 17.43
N ARG A 197 -11.45 1.75 17.41
CA ARG A 197 -10.44 1.66 16.35
C ARG A 197 -11.08 1.40 14.99
N TYR A 198 -12.12 0.56 14.94
CA TYR A 198 -12.92 0.37 13.73
C TYR A 198 -13.55 1.70 13.26
N ALA A 199 -14.20 2.43 14.18
CA ALA A 199 -14.81 3.71 13.83
C ALA A 199 -13.79 4.71 13.27
N GLU A 200 -12.61 4.79 13.89
CA GLU A 200 -11.52 5.66 13.47
C GLU A 200 -10.95 5.25 12.11
N MET A 201 -10.71 3.96 11.90
CA MET A 201 -10.14 3.42 10.65
C MET A 201 -11.03 3.67 9.43
N PHE A 202 -12.34 3.57 9.59
CA PHE A 202 -13.30 3.74 8.50
C PHE A 202 -13.95 5.14 8.44
N GLY A 203 -13.53 6.07 9.31
CA GLY A 203 -14.10 7.42 9.37
C GLY A 203 -15.59 7.44 9.75
N LEU A 204 -16.01 6.51 10.60
CA LEU A 204 -17.40 6.34 11.03
C LEU A 204 -17.65 6.98 12.40
N PRO A 205 -18.91 7.36 12.71
CA PRO A 205 -19.28 7.77 14.06
C PRO A 205 -19.01 6.65 15.09
N LYS A 206 -18.56 7.01 16.29
CA LYS A 206 -18.38 6.04 17.40
C LYS A 206 -19.71 5.52 17.96
N ASP A 207 -20.77 6.31 17.81
CA ASP A 207 -22.12 5.89 18.15
C ASP A 207 -22.60 4.79 17.19
N LYS A 208 -22.96 3.63 17.74
CA LYS A 208 -23.26 2.42 16.96
C LYS A 208 -24.48 2.58 16.05
N ASP A 209 -25.49 3.34 16.46
CA ASP A 209 -26.68 3.56 15.65
C ASP A 209 -26.41 4.54 14.51
N GLN A 210 -25.64 5.60 14.77
CA GLN A 210 -25.17 6.51 13.72
C GLN A 210 -24.25 5.80 12.73
N MET A 211 -23.31 4.98 13.22
CA MET A 211 -22.43 4.16 12.41
C MET A 211 -23.23 3.31 11.41
N LYS A 212 -24.21 2.54 11.89
CA LYS A 212 -25.08 1.71 11.03
C LYS A 212 -25.77 2.54 9.96
N ARG A 213 -26.35 3.70 10.31
CA ARG A 213 -27.02 4.58 9.33
C ARG A 213 -26.06 5.07 8.25
N VAL A 214 -24.86 5.51 8.62
CA VAL A 214 -23.83 5.94 7.67
C VAL A 214 -23.40 4.78 6.76
N MET A 215 -23.20 3.60 7.33
CA MET A 215 -22.82 2.41 6.56
C MET A 215 -23.90 1.98 5.57
N ILE A 216 -25.17 1.96 5.98
CA ILE A 216 -26.29 1.62 5.09
C ILE A 216 -26.37 2.61 3.91
N ALA A 217 -26.24 3.91 4.19
CA ALA A 217 -26.24 4.95 3.17
C ALA A 217 -25.03 4.82 2.20
N GLN A 218 -23.84 4.50 2.71
CA GLN A 218 -22.64 4.31 1.90
C GLN A 218 -22.68 3.03 1.06
N LEU A 219 -23.29 1.96 1.57
CA LEU A 219 -23.38 0.66 0.90
C LEU A 219 -24.59 0.54 -0.03
N GLY A 220 -25.51 1.51 -0.02
CA GLY A 220 -26.71 1.50 -0.85
C GLY A 220 -27.65 0.33 -0.53
N ILE A 221 -27.69 -0.11 0.73
CA ILE A 221 -28.54 -1.22 1.18
C ILE A 221 -29.95 -0.67 1.43
N ASP A 222 -30.96 -1.12 0.68
CA ASP A 222 -32.36 -0.82 0.96
C ASP A 222 -32.82 -1.59 2.22
N GLU A 223 -33.46 -0.90 3.17
CA GLU A 223 -33.94 -1.48 4.44
C GLU A 223 -35.04 -2.55 4.26
N SER A 224 -35.49 -2.83 3.04
CA SER A 224 -36.62 -3.73 2.75
C SER A 224 -36.32 -5.23 2.85
N ASP A 225 -35.05 -5.65 2.89
CA ASP A 225 -34.68 -7.07 2.78
C ASP A 225 -34.43 -7.78 4.13
N ASN A 226 -34.66 -7.14 5.27
CA ASN A 226 -34.33 -7.71 6.59
C ASN A 226 -35.55 -7.91 7.51
N LYS A 227 -36.64 -8.45 6.97
CA LYS A 227 -37.69 -9.13 7.74
C LYS A 227 -37.52 -10.66 7.65
N GLU A 228 -36.38 -11.15 8.11
CA GLU A 228 -36.33 -12.49 8.70
C GLU A 228 -35.94 -12.30 10.16
N GLU A 229 -36.97 -12.15 10.99
CA GLU A 229 -36.87 -12.39 12.42
C GLU A 229 -36.43 -13.86 12.59
N ILE A 230 -35.15 -14.07 12.85
CA ILE A 230 -34.70 -15.33 13.45
C ILE A 230 -35.16 -15.26 14.91
N GLU A 231 -36.34 -15.79 15.18
CA GLU A 231 -36.78 -16.19 16.51
C GLU A 231 -35.81 -17.29 17.00
N ASP A 232 -34.68 -16.92 17.61
CA ASP A 232 -33.86 -17.88 18.36
C ASP A 232 -34.54 -18.08 19.75
N GLU A 233 -35.50 -19.01 19.81
CA GLU A 233 -35.65 -19.83 21.02
C GLU A 233 -34.33 -20.63 21.18
N PRO A 234 -33.78 -20.75 22.40
CA PRO A 234 -32.55 -21.51 22.59
C PRO A 234 -32.86 -23.00 22.55
N ASP A 235 -32.69 -23.64 21.38
CA ASP A 235 -32.59 -25.10 21.32
C ASP A 235 -31.22 -25.54 21.86
N GLU A 236 -31.21 -25.90 23.14
CA GLU A 236 -30.19 -26.72 23.77
C GLU A 236 -30.32 -28.16 23.24
N GLU A 237 -29.81 -28.49 22.05
CA GLU A 237 -29.46 -29.88 21.65
C GLU A 237 -29.06 -29.94 20.16
N ASP A 238 -27.80 -29.61 19.84
CA ASP A 238 -26.94 -30.39 18.92
C ASP A 238 -25.63 -29.63 18.72
N TYR A 239 -24.64 -29.92 19.56
CA TYR A 239 -23.26 -29.55 19.27
C TYR A 239 -22.51 -30.84 18.93
N PRO A 240 -21.85 -30.93 17.77
CA PRO A 240 -20.81 -31.94 17.60
C PRO A 240 -19.70 -31.64 18.61
N GLU A 241 -19.51 -32.55 19.56
CA GLU A 241 -18.33 -32.59 20.42
C GLU A 241 -17.07 -32.78 19.57
N ASP A 242 -15.99 -32.15 20.03
CA ASP A 242 -14.61 -32.34 19.61
C ASP A 242 -14.16 -31.74 18.27
N GLN A 243 -13.69 -30.49 18.33
CA GLN A 243 -12.46 -30.12 17.63
C GLN A 243 -11.53 -29.41 18.61
N GLU A 244 -10.58 -30.18 19.16
CA GLU A 244 -9.39 -29.64 19.82
C GLU A 244 -8.65 -28.74 18.83
N TYR A 245 -8.47 -27.47 19.20
CA TYR A 245 -7.57 -26.57 18.50
C TYR A 245 -6.13 -27.01 18.84
N PRO A 246 -5.25 -27.19 17.85
CA PRO A 246 -3.85 -27.46 18.16
C PRO A 246 -3.24 -26.23 18.88
N GLU A 247 -2.74 -26.47 20.09
CA GLU A 247 -1.78 -25.60 20.75
C GLU A 247 -0.50 -25.56 19.92
N ASN A 248 -0.25 -24.47 19.19
CA ASN A 248 1.08 -24.15 18.69
C ASN A 248 1.73 -23.25 19.75
N GLN A 249 2.48 -23.82 20.69
CA GLN A 249 3.90 -24.19 20.59
C GLN A 249 4.79 -23.00 20.19
N ASP A 250 5.58 -22.62 21.20
CA ASP A 250 6.66 -21.65 21.24
C ASP A 250 7.42 -21.48 19.92
N TYR A 251 7.49 -20.24 19.44
CA TYR A 251 8.56 -19.82 18.55
C TYR A 251 9.75 -19.39 19.43
N GLN A 252 10.72 -20.28 19.58
CA GLN A 252 12.10 -19.92 19.96
C GLN A 252 13.03 -20.20 18.79
N GLU A 253 13.87 -19.19 18.55
CA GLU A 253 15.10 -19.08 17.73
C GLU A 253 14.99 -18.94 16.22
#